data_AF-R5KQX1-F1
#
_entry.id   AF-R5KQX1-F1
#
_cell.length_a   1.000
_cell.length_b   1.000
_cell.length_c   1.000
_cell.angle_alpha   90.00
_cell.angle_beta   90.00
_cell.angle_gamma   90.00
#
_symmetry.space_group_name_H-M   'P 1'
#
loop_
_entity.id
_entity.type
_entity.pdbx_description
1 polymer ?
#
loop_
_entity_poly.entity_id
_entity_poly.type
_entity_poly.pdbx_seq_one_letter_code
_entity_poly.pdbx_strand_id
1 'polypeptide(L)' 'MNLREKIFAHLKELNFAENYLWTPPQYLNAFLIELNPVEKKNFSQTMQELCDENFFISEGDSQLPSYRLTKKTEELLYK' A
#
# COMPACT_ATOMS: atom_id res chain seq x y z
N MET A 1 -1.25 4.29 -15.64
CA MET A 1 -0.68 4.09 -14.30
C MET A 1 -1.09 2.71 -13.82
N ASN A 2 -0.14 1.85 -13.50
CA ASN A 2 -0.39 0.51 -12.98
C ASN A 2 -0.78 0.56 -11.48
N LEU A 3 -1.25 -0.55 -10.93
CA LEU A 3 -1.74 -0.60 -9.55
C LEU A 3 -0.67 -0.21 -8.51
N ARG A 4 0.58 -0.64 -8.73
CA ARG A 4 1.71 -0.30 -7.87
C ARG A 4 1.99 1.21 -7.85
N GLU A 5 2.00 1.84 -9.01
CA GLU A 5 2.14 3.29 -9.13
C GLU A 5 1.00 4.04 -8.44
N LYS A 6 -0.24 3.52 -8.53
CA LYS A 6 -1.41 4.07 -7.80
C LYS A 6 -1.25 3.98 -6.29
N ILE A 7 -0.75 2.86 -5.76
CA ILE A 7 -0.48 2.72 -4.32
C ILE A 7 0.50 3.80 -3.86
N PHE A 8 1.65 3.94 -4.54
CA PHE A 8 2.65 4.93 -4.13
C PHE A 8 2.16 6.37 -4.32
N ALA A 9 1.42 6.68 -5.38
CA ALA A 9 0.82 7.99 -5.57
C ALA A 9 -0.13 8.35 -4.41
N HIS A 10 -1.01 7.43 -4.03
CA HIS A 10 -1.92 7.62 -2.90
C HIS A 10 -1.20 7.84 -1.57
N LEU A 11 -0.14 7.06 -1.30
CA LEU A 11 0.67 7.24 -0.08
C LEU A 11 1.43 8.58 -0.08
N LYS A 12 1.90 9.04 -1.24
CA LYS A 12 2.57 10.34 -1.40
C LYS A 12 1.63 11.51 -1.13
N GLU A 13 0.41 11.46 -1.63
CA GLU A 13 -0.62 12.49 -1.40
C GLU A 13 -0.96 12.63 0.10
N LEU A 14 -0.93 11.52 0.83
CA LEU A 14 -1.23 11.48 2.26
C LEU A 14 -0.03 11.82 3.17
N ASN A 15 1.13 12.15 2.58
CA ASN A 15 2.38 12.47 3.27
C ASN A 15 2.81 11.40 4.31
N PHE A 16 2.69 10.11 3.96
CA PHE A 16 3.10 9.04 4.86
C PHE A 16 4.63 8.85 4.87
N ALA A 17 5.17 8.74 6.09
CA ALA A 17 6.60 8.56 6.38
C ALA A 17 6.94 7.11 6.78
N GLU A 18 8.23 6.81 6.99
CA GLU A 18 8.68 5.53 7.54
C GLU A 18 7.91 5.17 8.82
N ASN A 19 7.66 3.87 9.04
CA ASN A 19 6.91 3.29 10.16
C ASN A 19 5.42 3.64 10.21
N TYR A 20 4.92 4.44 9.26
CA TYR A 20 3.49 4.65 9.12
C TYR A 20 2.79 3.31 8.86
N LEU A 21 1.65 3.10 9.53
CA LEU A 21 0.87 1.88 9.42
C LEU A 21 -0.37 2.17 8.56
N TRP A 22 -0.38 1.66 7.33
CA TRP A 22 -1.52 1.78 6.42
C TRP A 22 -2.56 0.71 6.74
N THR A 23 -3.63 1.12 7.42
CA THR A 23 -4.61 0.19 8.03
C THR A 23 -5.77 -0.15 7.09
N PRO A 24 -6.48 -1.27 7.31
CA PRO A 24 -7.63 -1.67 6.50
C PRO A 24 -8.68 -0.59 6.28
N PRO A 25 -9.14 0.17 7.30
CA PRO A 25 -10.11 1.23 7.07
C PRO A 25 -9.59 2.32 6.12
N GLN A 26 -8.28 2.56 6.06
CA GLN A 26 -7.69 3.57 5.19
C GLN A 26 -7.66 3.09 3.75
N TYR A 27 -7.06 1.93 3.49
CA TYR A 27 -6.97 1.45 2.11
C TYR A 27 -8.31 0.93 1.57
N LEU A 28 -9.23 0.46 2.41
CA LEU A 28 -10.59 0.05 1.97
C LEU A 28 -11.44 1.25 1.56
N ASN A 29 -11.42 2.33 2.35
CA ASN A 29 -12.34 3.46 2.16
C ASN A 29 -11.75 4.60 1.33
N ALA A 30 -10.42 4.74 1.26
CA ALA A 30 -9.77 5.83 0.53
C ALA A 30 -9.12 5.36 -0.79
N PHE A 31 -8.57 4.14 -0.83
CA PHE A 31 -7.82 3.67 -1.99
C PHE A 31 -8.60 2.70 -2.87
N LEU A 32 -9.08 1.59 -2.30
CA LEU A 32 -9.79 0.54 -3.02
C LEU A 32 -11.05 1.07 -3.69
N ILE A 33 -11.73 2.08 -3.15
CA ILE A 33 -12.94 2.64 -3.77
C ILE A 33 -12.67 3.19 -5.18
N GLU A 34 -11.48 3.74 -5.40
CA GLU A 34 -11.05 4.39 -6.64
C GLU A 34 -10.53 3.41 -7.69
N LEU A 35 -10.30 2.16 -7.27
CA LEU A 35 -9.81 1.10 -8.15
C LEU A 35 -10.93 0.47 -8.98
N ASN A 36 -10.59 0.11 -10.22
CA ASN A 36 -11.48 -0.67 -11.05
C ASN A 36 -11.56 -2.15 -10.55
N PRO A 37 -12.55 -2.95 -11.00
CA PRO A 37 -12.73 -4.31 -10.51
C PRO A 37 -11.51 -5.24 -10.70
N VAL A 38 -10.74 -5.07 -11.78
CA VAL A 38 -9.54 -5.86 -12.05
C VAL A 38 -8.42 -5.49 -11.07
N GLU A 39 -8.24 -4.19 -10.82
CA GLU A 39 -7.28 -3.67 -9.85
C GLU A 39 -7.60 -4.11 -8.43
N LYS A 40 -8.89 -4.07 -8.03
CA LYS A 40 -9.35 -4.57 -6.73
C LYS A 40 -9.00 -6.05 -6.54
N LYS A 41 -9.22 -6.87 -7.58
CA LYS A 41 -8.90 -8.30 -7.56
C LYS A 41 -7.40 -8.54 -7.40
N ASN A 42 -6.57 -7.69 -8.00
CA ASN A 42 -5.11 -7.84 -7.99
C ASN A 42 -4.44 -7.15 -6.79
N PHE A 43 -5.17 -6.38 -5.98
CA PHE A 43 -4.61 -5.59 -4.89
C PHE A 43 -3.85 -6.43 -3.86
N SER A 44 -4.42 -7.53 -3.38
CA SER A 44 -3.76 -8.39 -2.41
C SER A 44 -2.47 -9.00 -2.95
N GLN A 45 -2.48 -9.44 -4.22
CA GLN A 45 -1.29 -9.97 -4.87
C GLN A 45 -0.21 -8.89 -5.02
N THR A 46 -0.57 -7.70 -5.49
CA THR A 46 0.38 -6.59 -5.63
C THR A 46 0.95 -6.17 -4.27
N MET A 47 0.15 -6.17 -3.20
CA MET A 47 0.66 -5.89 -1.85
C MET A 47 1.61 -6.98 -1.36
N GLN A 48 1.34 -8.25 -1.66
CA GLN A 48 2.26 -9.34 -1.34
C GLN A 48 3.60 -9.17 -2.04
N GLU A 49 3.58 -8.90 -3.35
CA GLU A 49 4.80 -8.63 -4.15
C GLU A 49 5.59 -7.44 -3.55
N LEU A 50 4.90 -6.38 -3.15
CA LEU A 50 5.52 -5.22 -2.51
C LEU A 50 6.10 -5.53 -1.12
N CYS A 51 5.49 -6.43 -0.37
CA CYS A 51 6.05 -6.94 0.89
C CYS A 51 7.31 -7.77 0.65
N ASP A 52 7.27 -8.69 -0.32
CA ASP A 52 8.41 -9.53 -0.70
C ASP A 52 9.60 -8.68 -1.18
N GLU A 53 9.31 -7.54 -1.82
CA GLU A 53 10.31 -6.55 -2.23
C GLU A 53 10.77 -5.60 -1.10
N ASN A 54 10.33 -5.80 0.15
CA ASN A 54 10.62 -4.98 1.33
C ASN A 54 10.17 -3.52 1.25
N PHE A 55 9.14 -3.20 0.46
CA PHE A 55 8.50 -1.88 0.52
C PHE A 55 7.55 -1.77 1.74
N PHE A 56 6.90 -2.88 2.10
CA PHE A 56 5.99 -2.92 3.24
C PHE A 56 6.29 -4.11 4.14
N ILE A 57 5.87 -3.99 5.39
CA ILE A 57 5.78 -5.11 6.34
C ILE A 57 4.29 -5.33 6.61
N SER A 58 3.82 -6.54 6.34
CA SER A 58 2.45 -6.96 6.65
C SER A 58 2.33 -7.27 8.15
N GLU A 59 1.38 -6.65 8.82
CA GLU A 59 1.11 -6.80 10.25
C GLU A 59 -0.38 -7.09 10.51
N GLY A 60 -0.68 -7.95 11.48
CA GLY A 60 -2.05 -8.24 11.91
C GLY A 60 -2.69 -9.44 11.21
N ASP A 61 -4.00 -9.36 10.97
CA ASP A 61 -4.80 -10.46 10.43
C ASP A 61 -4.44 -10.74 8.97
N SER A 62 -4.20 -12.01 8.63
CA SER A 62 -3.85 -12.44 7.27
C SER A 62 -4.90 -12.09 6.20
N GLN A 63 -6.16 -11.88 6.58
CA GLN A 63 -7.25 -11.51 5.66
C GLN A 63 -7.35 -9.99 5.44
N LEU A 64 -7.03 -9.20 6.46
CA LEU A 64 -7.06 -7.74 6.43
C LEU A 64 -5.80 -7.18 7.12
N PRO A 65 -4.62 -7.37 6.51
CA PRO A 65 -3.38 -6.94 7.12
C PRO A 65 -3.26 -5.42 7.05
N SER A 66 -2.62 -4.85 8.07
CA SER A 66 -2.08 -3.51 8.00
C SER A 66 -0.70 -3.54 7.36
N TYR A 67 -0.35 -2.51 6.59
CA TYR A 67 0.93 -2.46 5.89
C TYR A 67 1.78 -1.34 6.46
N ARG A 68 2.84 -1.70 7.17
CA ARG A 68 3.82 -0.74 7.66
C ARG A 68 4.77 -0.35 6.54
N LEU A 69 4.93 0.95 6.30
CA LEU A 69 5.90 1.47 5.33
C LEU A 69 7.32 1.28 5.87
N THR A 70 8.20 0.73 5.03
CA THR A 70 9.63 0.66 5.32
C THR A 70 10.34 1.94 4.89
N LYS A 71 11.56 2.15 5.38
CA LYS A 71 12.45 3.21 4.89
C LYS A 71 12.60 3.23 3.37
N LYS A 72 12.63 2.05 2.74
CA LYS A 72 12.74 1.91 1.27
C LYS A 72 11.54 2.54 0.56
N THR A 73 10.34 2.42 1.13
CA THR A 73 9.14 3.08 0.59
C THR A 73 9.23 4.58 0.74
N GLU A 74 9.62 5.09 1.91
CA GLU A 74 9.78 6.53 2.11
C GLU A 74 10.81 7.14 1.14
N GLU A 75 11.96 6.48 0.97
CA GLU A 75 12.99 6.90 0.00
C GLU A 75 12.47 6.91 -1.46
N LEU A 76 11.53 6.02 -1.81
CA LEU A 76 10.89 6.02 -3.12
C LEU A 76 9.89 7.18 -3.26
N LEU A 77 9.15 7.52 -2.20
CA LEU A 77 8.13 8.56 -2.23
C LEU A 77 8.73 9.98 -2.31
N TYR A 78 9.87 10.20 -1.65
CA TYR A 78 10.48 11.52 -1.44
C TYR A 78 11.84 11.76 -2.12
N LYS A 79 12.27 10.87 -3.02
CA LYS A 79 13.32 11.18 -4.00
C LYS A 79 12.79 12.06 -5.13
#